data_AF-A0A835INU4-F1
#
_entry.id   AF-A0A835INU4-F1
#
_cell.length_a   1.000
_cell.length_b   1.000
_cell.length_c   1.000
_cell.angle_alpha   90.00
_cell.angle_beta   90.00
_cell.angle_gamma   90.00
#
_symmetry.space_group_name_H-M   'P 1'
#
loop_
_entity.id
_entity.type
_entity.pdbx_description
1 polymer ?
#
loop_
_entity_poly.entity_id
_entity_poly.type
_entity_poly.pdbx_seq_one_letter_code
_entity_poly.pdbx_strand_id
1 'polypeptide(L)'
;MEKSIFGIGLFVGAVAIRYGYDCGCEIAELLAINDSDLYHSKLVRFYTRIGFKAVHEVTGSSIRDMVDMLVWGGYGTRMDADVTQLLIKWGRRFKEQN
;
A
#
# COMPACT_ATOMS: atom_id res chain seq x y z
N MET A 1 -4.11 14.62 19.62
CA MET A 1 -3.49 13.82 18.54
C MET A 1 -2.05 14.31 18.37
N GLU A 2 -1.06 13.66 19.00
CA GLU A 2 0.34 13.97 18.70
C GLU A 2 0.56 13.78 17.21
N LYS A 3 1.09 14.80 16.54
CA LYS A 3 1.18 14.91 15.07
C LYS A 3 2.25 13.94 14.54
N SER A 4 1.97 12.65 14.57
CA SER A 4 2.72 11.67 13.82
C SER A 4 2.48 11.92 12.33
N ILE A 5 3.55 11.98 11.52
CA ILE A 5 3.49 12.04 10.04
C ILE A 5 2.61 10.91 9.48
N PHE A 6 2.51 9.80 10.23
CA PHE A 6 1.60 8.70 9.96
C PHE A 6 0.14 9.15 9.81
N GLY A 7 -0.30 10.20 10.49
CA GLY A 7 -1.67 10.71 10.43
C GLY A 7 -2.01 11.34 9.08
N ILE A 8 -1.17 12.24 8.57
CA ILE A 8 -1.43 12.93 7.30
C ILE A 8 -1.25 11.98 6.11
N GLY A 9 -0.17 11.19 6.11
CA GLY A 9 0.07 10.22 5.03
C GLY A 9 -1.04 9.16 4.96
N LEU A 10 -1.47 8.62 6.11
CA LEU A 10 -2.60 7.69 6.15
C LEU A 10 -3.92 8.36 5.76
N PHE A 11 -4.13 9.64 6.10
CA PHE A 11 -5.34 10.37 5.73
C PHE A 11 -5.42 10.58 4.21
N VAL A 12 -4.33 11.04 3.57
CA VAL A 12 -4.27 11.17 2.11
C VAL A 12 -4.50 9.82 1.44
N GLY A 13 -3.84 8.77 1.94
CA GLY A 13 -4.09 7.40 1.48
C GLY A 13 -5.55 6.99 1.64
N ALA A 14 -6.18 7.27 2.78
CA ALA A 14 -7.57 6.92 3.04
C ALA A 14 -8.55 7.64 2.10
N VAL A 15 -8.29 8.91 1.78
CA VAL A 15 -9.07 9.66 0.78
C VAL A 15 -8.91 9.03 -0.61
N ALA A 16 -7.68 8.67 -1.01
CA ALA A 16 -7.43 8.01 -2.28
C ALA A 16 -8.13 6.63 -2.38
N ILE A 17 -8.05 5.82 -1.33
CA ILE A 17 -8.75 4.52 -1.26
C ILE A 17 -10.27 4.70 -1.27
N ARG A 18 -10.79 5.73 -0.59
CA ARG A 18 -12.23 6.04 -0.62
C ARG A 18 -12.69 6.42 -2.02
N TYR A 19 -11.94 7.27 -2.71
CA TYR A 19 -12.23 7.62 -4.10
C TYR A 19 -12.19 6.38 -5.00
N GLY A 20 -11.17 5.52 -4.84
CA GLY A 20 -11.08 4.25 -5.57
C GLY A 20 -12.31 3.36 -5.34
N TYR A 21 -12.77 3.24 -4.09
CA TYR A 21 -13.99 2.50 -3.76
C TYR A 21 -15.22 3.07 -4.49
N ASP A 22 -15.38 4.39 -4.51
CA ASP A 22 -16.49 5.06 -5.18
C ASP A 22 -16.45 4.89 -6.71
N CYS A 23 -15.26 4.64 -7.28
CA CYS A 23 -15.08 4.26 -8.68
C CYS A 23 -15.23 2.75 -8.96
N GLY A 24 -15.53 1.92 -7.95
CA GLY A 24 -15.67 0.47 -8.10
C GLY A 24 -14.35 -0.31 -8.06
N CYS A 25 -13.28 0.28 -7.51
CA CYS A 25 -12.01 -0.43 -7.32
C CYS A 25 -12.10 -1.43 -6.16
N GLU A 26 -11.77 -2.69 -6.42
CA GLU A 26 -11.80 -3.77 -5.43
C GLU A 26 -10.43 -3.99 -4.75
N ILE A 27 -9.34 -3.83 -5.51
CA ILE A 27 -7.98 -4.13 -5.07
C ILE A 27 -7.10 -2.89 -5.24
N ALA A 28 -6.45 -2.49 -4.16
CA ALA A 28 -5.39 -1.50 -4.18
C ALA A 28 -4.03 -2.21 -4.28
N GLU A 29 -3.21 -1.78 -5.25
CA GLU A 29 -1.90 -2.36 -5.53
C GLU A 29 -0.81 -1.31 -5.34
N LEU A 30 0.35 -1.74 -4.86
CA LEU A 30 1.55 -0.91 -4.81
C LEU A 30 2.82 -1.76 -4.91
N LEU A 31 3.93 -1.12 -5.28
CA LEU A 31 5.26 -1.72 -5.21
C LEU A 31 6.05 -1.11 -4.05
N ALA A 32 6.46 -1.96 -3.10
CA ALA A 32 7.50 -1.60 -2.15
C ALA A 32 8.86 -1.73 -2.83
N ILE A 33 9.34 -0.65 -3.45
CA ILE A 33 10.59 -0.61 -4.22
C ILE A 33 11.77 -1.04 -3.35
N ASN A 34 12.70 -1.81 -3.93
CA ASN A 34 13.95 -2.21 -3.30
C ASN A 34 15.14 -1.39 -3.79
N ASP A 35 15.28 -0.16 -3.28
CA ASP A 35 16.48 0.67 -3.50
C ASP A 35 17.64 0.27 -2.55
N SER A 36 17.28 -0.23 -1.36
CA SER A 36 18.20 -0.87 -0.42
C SER A 36 17.44 -1.80 0.51
N ASP A 37 18.05 -2.91 0.92
CA ASP A 37 17.39 -3.94 1.75
C ASP A 37 16.82 -3.37 3.07
N LEU A 38 17.50 -2.38 3.66
CA LEU A 38 17.04 -1.73 4.88
C LEU A 38 15.77 -0.90 4.66
N TYR A 39 15.71 -0.10 3.59
CA TYR A 39 14.52 0.71 3.30
C TYR A 39 13.39 -0.16 2.77
N HIS A 40 13.72 -1.15 1.94
CA HIS A 40 12.78 -2.13 1.42
C HIS A 40 12.05 -2.87 2.54
N SER A 41 12.79 -3.45 3.49
CA SER A 41 12.19 -4.15 4.63
C SER A 41 11.34 -3.22 5.53
N LYS A 42 11.71 -1.94 5.65
CA LYS A 42 10.88 -0.94 6.35
C LYS A 42 9.58 -0.66 5.60
N LEU A 43 9.61 -0.50 4.28
CA LEU A 43 8.43 -0.26 3.45
C LEU A 43 7.47 -1.44 3.50
N VAL A 44 7.97 -2.67 3.31
CA VAL A 44 7.14 -3.88 3.39
C VAL A 44 6.46 -3.99 4.75
N ARG A 45 7.20 -3.78 5.85
CA ARG A 45 6.63 -3.79 7.22
C ARG A 45 5.59 -2.68 7.43
N PHE A 46 5.86 -1.49 6.91
CA PHE A 46 4.94 -0.34 7.01
C PHE A 46 3.62 -0.64 6.29
N TYR A 47 3.69 -1.06 5.02
CA TYR A 47 2.51 -1.36 4.21
C TYR A 47 1.73 -2.58 4.74
N THR A 48 2.44 -3.58 5.26
CA THR A 48 1.81 -4.70 5.97
C THR A 48 1.00 -4.22 7.18
N ARG A 49 1.57 -3.32 8.00
CA ARG A 49 0.88 -2.79 9.19
C ARG A 49 -0.38 -2.02 8.82
N ILE A 50 -0.39 -1.29 7.71
CA ILE A 50 -1.57 -0.54 7.29
C ILE A 50 -2.62 -1.42 6.59
N GLY A 51 -2.27 -2.59 6.04
CA GLY A 51 -3.25 -3.59 5.58
C GLY A 51 -2.96 -4.28 4.26
N PHE A 52 -1.84 -3.95 3.60
CA PHE A 52 -1.40 -4.64 2.40
C PHE A 52 -0.77 -5.99 2.72
N LYS A 53 -0.74 -6.89 1.74
CA LYS A 53 -0.11 -8.20 1.82
C LYS A 53 0.89 -8.32 0.68
N ALA A 54 2.08 -8.86 0.95
CA ALA A 54 3.04 -9.20 -0.09
C ALA A 54 2.45 -10.30 -0.98
N VAL A 55 2.45 -10.09 -2.29
CA VAL A 55 1.89 -11.01 -3.28
C VAL A 55 2.97 -11.59 -4.19
N HIS A 56 3.92 -10.77 -4.60
CA HIS A 56 4.96 -11.19 -5.54
C HIS A 56 6.25 -10.39 -5.35
N GLU A 57 7.39 -11.04 -5.49
CA GLU A 57 8.70 -10.38 -5.51
C GLU A 57 9.10 -10.14 -6.96
N VAL A 58 9.21 -8.87 -7.34
CA VAL A 58 9.57 -8.40 -8.68
C VAL A 58 11.09 -8.33 -8.76
N THR A 59 11.69 -9.32 -9.42
CA THR A 59 13.15 -9.51 -9.56
C THR A 59 13.66 -9.19 -10.96
N GLY A 60 12.76 -9.05 -11.94
CA GLY A 60 13.06 -8.88 -13.37
C GLY A 60 13.40 -10.17 -14.10
N SER A 61 13.27 -11.33 -13.43
CA SER A 61 13.65 -12.63 -14.00
C SER A 61 12.55 -13.31 -14.81
N SER A 62 11.30 -12.83 -14.70
CA SER A 62 10.14 -13.38 -15.40
C SER A 62 9.47 -12.35 -16.31
N ILE A 63 8.69 -12.80 -17.30
CA ILE A 63 7.88 -11.89 -18.15
C ILE A 63 6.88 -11.09 -17.30
N ARG A 64 6.34 -11.69 -16.24
CA ARG A 64 5.47 -11.00 -15.28
C ARG A 64 6.22 -9.86 -14.60
N ASP A 65 7.46 -10.10 -14.20
CA ASP A 65 8.30 -9.07 -13.58
C ASP A 65 8.59 -7.93 -14.56
N MET A 66 8.72 -8.20 -15.86
CA MET A 66 8.89 -7.14 -16.87
C MET A 66 7.65 -6.24 -16.96
N VAL A 67 6.45 -6.81 -16.88
CA VAL A 67 5.20 -6.04 -16.87
C VAL A 67 5.09 -5.24 -15.57
N ASP A 68 5.37 -5.85 -14.43
CA ASP A 68 5.36 -5.16 -13.13
C ASP A 68 6.41 -4.02 -13.13
N MET A 69 7.61 -4.22 -13.67
CA MET A 69 8.62 -3.17 -13.81
C MET A 69 8.17 -2.04 -14.75
N LEU A 70 7.38 -2.32 -15.79
CA LEU A 70 6.85 -1.28 -16.68
C LEU A 70 5.75 -0.44 -16.00
N VAL A 71 4.91 -1.06 -15.18
CA VAL A 71 3.85 -0.37 -14.42
C VAL A 71 4.43 0.45 -13.27
N TRP A 72 5.39 -0.13 -12.53
CA TRP A 72 5.88 0.43 -11.26
C TRP A 72 7.24 1.12 -11.35
N GLY A 73 8.00 0.89 -12.43
CA GLY A 73 9.29 1.53 -12.69
C GLY A 73 10.49 0.96 -11.94
N GLY A 74 10.38 -0.21 -11.29
CA GLY A 74 11.50 -0.78 -10.53
C GLY A 74 11.29 -2.18 -9.97
N TYR A 75 12.30 -2.67 -9.25
CA TYR A 75 12.30 -3.95 -8.53
C TYR A 75 11.74 -3.76 -7.12
N GLY A 76 11.18 -4.82 -6.53
CA GLY A 76 10.68 -4.76 -5.16
C GLY A 76 9.62 -5.80 -4.86
N THR A 77 8.83 -5.56 -3.81
CA THR A 77 7.74 -6.46 -3.42
C THR A 77 6.41 -5.84 -3.81
N ARG A 78 5.69 -6.47 -4.73
CA ARG A 78 4.30 -6.09 -5.04
C ARG A 78 3.41 -6.48 -3.88
N MET A 79 2.57 -5.55 -3.46
CA MET A 79 1.64 -5.74 -2.36
C MET A 79 0.24 -5.31 -2.75
N ASP A 80 -0.73 -6.13 -2.36
CA ASP A 80 -2.14 -5.92 -2.69
C ASP A 80 -2.96 -5.80 -1.39
N ALA A 81 -4.10 -5.10 -1.47
CA ALA A 81 -5.06 -4.98 -0.40
C ALA A 81 -6.48 -4.88 -0.93
N ASP A 82 -7.44 -5.52 -0.26
CA ASP A 82 -8.86 -5.30 -0.51
C ASP A 82 -9.26 -3.90 -0.04
N VAL A 83 -9.81 -3.11 -0.96
CA VAL A 83 -10.20 -1.71 -0.73
C VAL A 83 -11.22 -1.60 0.39
N THR A 84 -12.21 -2.50 0.44
CA THR A 84 -13.24 -2.52 1.48
C THR A 84 -12.63 -2.80 2.86
N GLN A 85 -11.70 -3.76 2.95
CA GLN A 85 -10.99 -4.06 4.19
C GLN A 85 -10.10 -2.90 4.65
N LEU A 86 -9.46 -2.18 3.72
CA LEU A 86 -8.71 -0.96 4.05
C LEU A 86 -9.61 0.12 4.64
N LEU A 87 -10.77 0.37 4.03
CA LEU A 87 -11.74 1.34 4.55
C LEU A 87 -12.24 0.97 5.94
N ILE A 88 -12.59 -0.30 6.19
CA ILE A 88 -13.01 -0.78 7.51
C ILE A 88 -11.89 -0.57 8.54
N LYS A 89 -10.65 -0.94 8.20
CA LYS A 89 -9.50 -0.85 9.10
C LYS A 89 -9.12 0.59 9.42
N TRP A 90 -9.11 1.47 8.43
CA TRP A 90 -8.68 2.86 8.58
C TRP A 90 -9.78 3.76 9.12
N GLY A 91 -11.05 3.50 8.77
CA GLY A 91 -12.20 4.25 9.29
C GLY A 91 -12.27 4.23 10.82
N ARG A 92 -11.87 3.13 11.46
CA ARG A 92 -11.75 3.04 12.93
C ARG A 92 -10.78 4.05 13.55
N ARG A 93 -9.78 4.52 12.79
CA ARG A 93 -8.79 5.50 13.27
C ARG A 93 -9.27 6.95 13.13
N PHE A 94 -10.20 7.22 12.22
CA PHE A 94 -10.73 8.56 11.97
C PHE A 94 -12.08 8.81 12.65
N LYS A 95 -12.69 7.77 13.24
CA LYS A 95 -13.91 7.93 14.02
C LYS A 95 -13.61 8.74 15.28
N GLU A 96 -14.40 9.79 15.53
CA GLU A 96 -14.33 10.56 16.77
C GLU A 96 -14.49 9.63 17.98
N GLN A 97 -13.55 9.69 18.91
CA GLN A 97 -13.67 9.04 20.20
C GLN A 97 -14.45 10.00 21.10
N ASN A 98 -15.76 9.75 21.23
CA ASN A 98 -16.58 10.35 22.29
C ASN A 98 -16.24 9.72 23.64
#